data_AF-A0AAJ2GZB2-F1
#
_entry.id   AF-A0AAJ2GZB2-F1
#
_cell.length_a   1.000
_cell.length_b   1.000
_cell.length_c   1.000
_cell.angle_alpha   90.00
_cell.angle_beta   90.00
_cell.angle_gamma   90.00
#
_symmetry.space_group_name_H-M   'P 1'
#
loop_
_entity.id
_entity.type
_entity.pdbx_description
1 polymer ?
#
loop_
_entity_poly.entity_id
_entity_poly.type
_entity_poly.pdbx_seq_one_letter_code
_entity_poly.pdbx_strand_id
1 'polypeptide(L)'
;MTSLPTLIAHKKNQKEPVLACGVKAINAYISTLNQIQLSKYSEDNRISSYKEIVDLINSIQKGYKFNQKYTGEKAIFNFLANLNDLVRLSRVIAIDYPTFNFPFSAYKEINSLPRIEVEFTELAQQDEQLGNLVLLDTPGPNEANLPELKEIFEQQLKRSSAVMVVMDYTQLKSQADADIREELDKLPKIEKDRLFVLVNKFDQKNSNGDNETTTKSIVAYDLLKDKIQLQNVYCISAQDAFLATRVQNHINLYKEKPDFEKMEWVQDFAKKAFGTRAKRIWESSELDEIIEDSQALA
;
A
#
# COMPACT_ATOMS: atom_id res chain seq x y z
N MET A 1 -6.43 -3.72 -3.46
CA MET A 1 -6.63 -2.26 -3.56
C MET A 1 -7.39 -1.81 -2.33
N THR A 2 -6.94 -0.71 -1.72
CA THR A 2 -7.32 -0.23 -0.38
C THR A 2 -8.64 0.55 -0.43
N SER A 3 -9.67 0.12 0.29
CA SER A 3 -11.00 0.77 0.29
C SER A 3 -11.20 1.76 1.44
N LEU A 4 -10.53 1.56 2.58
CA LEU A 4 -10.43 2.53 3.66
C LEU A 4 -8.97 2.94 3.83
N PRO A 5 -8.67 4.25 3.96
CA PRO A 5 -7.31 4.69 4.24
C PRO A 5 -6.74 3.97 5.46
N THR A 6 -5.50 3.52 5.38
CA THR A 6 -4.86 2.72 6.43
C THR A 6 -3.59 3.42 6.92
N LEU A 7 -3.49 3.62 8.23
CA LEU A 7 -2.32 4.22 8.85
C LEU A 7 -1.28 3.15 9.11
N ILE A 8 -0.02 3.43 8.78
CA ILE A 8 1.14 2.61 9.11
C ILE A 8 2.06 3.49 9.96
N ALA A 9 2.15 3.20 11.25
CA ALA A 9 2.84 4.02 12.21
C ALA A 9 4.07 3.31 12.76
N HIS A 10 5.17 4.05 12.89
CA HIS A 10 6.35 3.59 13.59
C HIS A 10 6.03 3.34 15.06
N LYS A 11 6.46 2.19 15.58
CA LYS A 11 6.45 1.91 17.02
C LYS A 11 7.71 1.18 17.43
N LYS A 12 8.53 1.84 18.26
CA LYS A 12 9.78 1.27 18.77
C LYS A 12 9.54 -0.09 19.43
N ASN A 13 10.40 -1.05 19.14
CA ASN A 13 10.37 -2.45 19.57
C ASN A 13 9.17 -3.30 19.05
N GLN A 14 8.30 -2.77 18.19
CA GLN A 14 7.20 -3.55 17.57
C GLN A 14 7.71 -4.29 16.33
N LYS A 15 8.46 -5.39 16.54
CA LYS A 15 9.06 -6.16 15.43
C LYS A 15 8.02 -6.82 14.52
N GLU A 16 7.00 -7.43 15.12
CA GLU A 16 5.90 -8.02 14.37
C GLU A 16 4.79 -6.97 14.17
N PRO A 17 4.24 -6.79 12.95
CA PRO A 17 3.23 -5.77 12.72
C PRO A 17 1.92 -6.11 13.44
N VAL A 18 1.25 -5.09 13.94
CA VAL A 18 -0.03 -5.21 14.65
C VAL A 18 -1.04 -4.24 14.06
N LEU A 19 -2.15 -4.73 13.53
CA LEU A 19 -3.27 -3.92 13.10
C LEU A 19 -4.29 -3.77 14.23
N ALA A 20 -4.77 -2.55 14.46
CA ALA A 20 -5.92 -2.22 15.28
C ALA A 20 -6.98 -1.46 14.46
N CYS A 21 -8.26 -1.79 14.65
CA CYS A 21 -9.36 -1.11 13.96
C CYS A 21 -10.64 -1.08 14.83
N GLY A 22 -11.36 0.04 14.80
CA GLY A 22 -12.67 0.18 15.42
C GLY A 22 -13.75 -0.56 14.65
N VAL A 23 -13.93 -1.87 14.86
CA VAL A 23 -14.81 -2.73 14.04
C VAL A 23 -16.30 -2.71 14.41
N LYS A 24 -16.72 -1.91 15.40
CA LYS A 24 -18.12 -1.90 15.87
C LYS A 24 -19.12 -1.57 14.75
N ALA A 25 -18.84 -0.52 13.97
CA ALA A 25 -19.70 -0.09 12.87
C ALA A 25 -19.72 -1.11 11.72
N ILE A 26 -18.55 -1.62 11.33
CA ILE A 26 -18.43 -2.69 10.32
C ILE A 26 -19.24 -3.92 10.73
N ASN A 27 -19.09 -4.39 11.97
CA ASN A 27 -19.80 -5.59 12.45
C ASN A 27 -21.32 -5.34 12.60
N ALA A 28 -21.74 -4.11 12.90
CA ALA A 28 -23.16 -3.73 12.88
C ALA A 28 -23.72 -3.80 11.45
N TYR A 29 -22.98 -3.29 10.47
CA TYR A 29 -23.33 -3.41 9.05
C TYR A 29 -23.40 -4.88 8.58
N ILE A 30 -22.41 -5.72 8.93
CA ILE A 30 -22.48 -7.17 8.64
C ILE A 30 -23.75 -7.80 9.24
N SER A 31 -24.15 -7.35 10.43
CA SER A 31 -25.37 -7.85 11.08
C SER A 31 -26.64 -7.45 10.32
N THR A 32 -26.67 -6.29 9.65
CA THR A 32 -27.82 -5.91 8.79
C THR A 32 -27.85 -6.75 7.52
N LEU A 33 -26.70 -7.17 6.98
CA LEU A 33 -26.64 -8.04 5.80
C LEU A 33 -27.31 -9.41 6.03
N ASN A 34 -27.41 -9.87 7.27
CA ASN A 34 -28.12 -11.11 7.61
C ASN A 34 -29.65 -10.99 7.46
N GLN A 35 -30.18 -9.78 7.25
CA GLN A 35 -31.61 -9.55 7.02
C GLN A 35 -32.02 -9.78 5.56
N ILE A 36 -31.05 -9.98 4.66
CA ILE A 36 -31.29 -10.20 3.22
C ILE A 36 -30.73 -11.55 2.80
N GLN A 37 -31.20 -12.06 1.66
CA GLN A 37 -30.67 -13.30 1.07
C GLN A 37 -29.31 -13.03 0.40
N LEU A 38 -28.25 -12.92 1.20
CA LEU A 38 -26.91 -12.54 0.74
C LEU A 38 -26.36 -13.47 -0.35
N SER A 39 -26.74 -14.75 -0.34
CA SER A 39 -26.29 -15.74 -1.32
C SER A 39 -26.64 -15.37 -2.77
N LYS A 40 -27.69 -14.57 -3.01
CA LYS A 40 -28.07 -14.13 -4.37
C LYS A 40 -26.96 -13.34 -5.06
N TYR A 41 -26.11 -12.67 -4.27
CA TYR A 41 -25.00 -11.87 -4.78
C TYR A 41 -23.79 -12.72 -5.19
N SER A 42 -23.73 -13.98 -4.78
CA SER A 42 -22.64 -14.91 -5.18
C SER A 42 -22.63 -15.17 -6.69
N GLU A 43 -23.79 -15.05 -7.34
CA GLU A 43 -23.98 -15.25 -8.78
C GLU A 43 -24.03 -13.92 -9.56
N ASP A 44 -23.93 -12.78 -8.88
CA ASP A 44 -24.02 -11.47 -9.51
C ASP A 44 -22.80 -11.21 -10.41
N ASN A 45 -23.03 -11.00 -11.71
CA ASN A 45 -21.96 -10.79 -12.70
C ASN A 45 -20.96 -9.68 -12.35
N ARG A 46 -21.31 -8.73 -11.48
CA ARG A 46 -20.43 -7.65 -11.03
C ARG A 46 -19.38 -8.13 -10.03
N ILE A 47 -19.62 -9.23 -9.32
CA ILE A 47 -18.73 -9.75 -8.28
C ILE A 47 -18.45 -11.26 -8.34
N SER A 48 -19.21 -12.04 -9.09
CA SER A 48 -19.10 -13.51 -9.17
C SER A 48 -17.77 -13.99 -9.74
N SER A 49 -17.05 -13.13 -10.47
CA SER A 49 -15.67 -13.38 -10.93
C SER A 49 -14.63 -13.28 -9.82
N TYR A 50 -14.94 -12.65 -8.69
CA TYR A 50 -14.05 -12.53 -7.53
C TYR A 50 -14.38 -13.62 -6.51
N LYS A 51 -13.61 -14.70 -6.54
CA LYS A 51 -13.77 -15.84 -5.64
C LYS A 51 -13.74 -15.42 -4.17
N GLU A 52 -12.88 -14.47 -3.82
CA GLU A 52 -12.70 -13.95 -2.47
C GLU A 52 -13.98 -13.29 -1.92
N ILE A 53 -14.72 -12.56 -2.77
CA ILE A 53 -16.00 -11.96 -2.39
C ILE A 53 -17.05 -13.05 -2.13
N VAL A 54 -17.08 -14.10 -2.97
CA VAL A 54 -17.98 -15.25 -2.77
C VAL A 54 -17.65 -15.99 -1.48
N ASP A 55 -16.38 -16.21 -1.19
CA ASP A 55 -15.91 -16.82 0.06
C ASP A 55 -16.26 -15.95 1.29
N LEU A 56 -16.18 -14.62 1.15
CA LEU A 56 -16.61 -13.68 2.18
C LEU A 56 -18.12 -13.74 2.42
N ILE A 57 -18.96 -13.80 1.38
CA ILE A 57 -20.42 -13.98 1.49
C ILE A 57 -20.73 -15.23 2.31
N ASN A 58 -20.14 -16.36 1.94
CA ASN A 58 -20.32 -17.64 2.64
C ASN A 58 -19.88 -17.55 4.11
N SER A 59 -18.81 -16.82 4.38
CA SER A 59 -18.28 -16.61 5.74
C SER A 59 -19.22 -15.73 6.57
N ILE A 60 -19.76 -14.64 6.01
CA ILE A 60 -20.75 -13.77 6.66
C ILE A 60 -21.99 -14.57 7.05
N GLN A 61 -22.50 -15.41 6.15
CA GLN A 61 -23.65 -16.28 6.43
C GLN A 61 -23.39 -17.29 7.55
N LYS A 62 -22.12 -17.67 7.78
CA LYS A 62 -21.69 -18.52 8.91
C LYS A 62 -21.38 -17.73 10.19
N GLY A 63 -21.62 -16.42 10.21
CA GLY A 63 -21.44 -15.56 11.37
C GLY A 63 -20.05 -14.91 11.49
N TYR A 64 -19.31 -14.78 10.38
CA TYR A 64 -18.04 -14.06 10.35
C TYR A 64 -18.17 -12.63 10.89
N LYS A 65 -17.18 -12.22 11.68
CA LYS A 65 -17.04 -10.86 12.23
C LYS A 65 -15.58 -10.46 12.23
N PHE A 66 -15.33 -9.16 12.11
CA PHE A 66 -14.00 -8.61 12.27
C PHE A 66 -13.63 -8.50 13.76
N ASN A 67 -12.38 -8.80 14.09
CA ASN A 67 -11.79 -8.57 15.41
C ASN A 67 -11.18 -7.17 15.49
N GLN A 68 -10.98 -6.65 16.70
CA GLN A 68 -10.37 -5.33 16.88
C GLN A 68 -8.86 -5.31 16.60
N LYS A 69 -8.20 -6.47 16.67
CA LYS A 69 -6.74 -6.58 16.60
C LYS A 69 -6.30 -7.81 15.79
N TYR A 70 -5.28 -7.64 14.96
CA TYR A 70 -4.63 -8.69 14.17
C TYR A 70 -3.12 -8.54 14.28
N THR A 71 -2.38 -9.65 14.36
CA THR A 71 -0.92 -9.67 14.52
C THR A 71 -0.30 -10.48 13.39
N GLY A 72 0.79 -9.98 12.83
CA GLY A 72 1.54 -10.62 11.76
C GLY A 72 1.00 -10.30 10.36
N GLU A 73 1.90 -10.31 9.36
CA GLU A 73 1.62 -9.89 7.98
C GLU A 73 0.40 -10.59 7.37
N LYS A 74 0.32 -11.92 7.51
CA LYS A 74 -0.77 -12.72 6.94
C LYS A 74 -2.14 -12.38 7.51
N ALA A 75 -2.24 -12.19 8.82
CA ALA A 75 -3.50 -11.87 9.48
C ALA A 75 -3.97 -10.46 9.11
N ILE A 76 -3.04 -9.51 9.03
CA ILE A 76 -3.29 -8.13 8.62
C ILE A 76 -3.72 -8.07 7.16
N PHE A 77 -3.03 -8.79 6.27
CA PHE A 77 -3.40 -8.90 4.87
C PHE A 77 -4.83 -9.43 4.70
N ASN A 78 -5.16 -10.55 5.36
CA ASN A 78 -6.50 -11.12 5.31
C ASN A 78 -7.57 -10.16 5.84
N PHE A 79 -7.28 -9.42 6.91
CA PHE A 79 -8.18 -8.37 7.43
C PHE A 79 -8.45 -7.30 6.37
N LEU A 80 -7.40 -6.72 5.78
CA LEU A 80 -7.53 -5.65 4.80
C LEU A 80 -8.20 -6.15 3.51
N ALA A 81 -7.85 -7.34 3.04
CA ALA A 81 -8.49 -7.98 1.89
C ALA A 81 -10.01 -8.14 2.10
N ASN A 82 -10.41 -8.75 3.21
CA ASN A 82 -11.83 -8.92 3.55
C ASN A 82 -12.56 -7.59 3.73
N LEU A 83 -11.89 -6.57 4.28
CA LEU A 83 -12.47 -5.22 4.42
C LEU A 83 -12.74 -4.59 3.05
N ASN A 84 -11.78 -4.70 2.13
CA ASN A 84 -11.92 -4.17 0.77
C ASN A 84 -13.03 -4.89 0.00
N ASP A 85 -13.07 -6.21 0.12
CA ASP A 85 -14.11 -7.03 -0.51
C ASP A 85 -15.50 -6.77 0.09
N LEU A 86 -15.59 -6.49 1.39
CA LEU A 86 -16.84 -6.04 2.02
C LEU A 86 -17.31 -4.69 1.47
N VAL A 87 -16.39 -3.75 1.24
CA VAL A 87 -16.73 -2.46 0.63
C VAL A 87 -17.22 -2.67 -0.81
N ARG A 88 -16.53 -3.50 -1.61
CA ARG A 88 -16.98 -3.84 -2.97
C ARG A 88 -18.36 -4.48 -2.99
N LEU A 89 -18.58 -5.46 -2.12
CA LEU A 89 -19.88 -6.12 -1.94
C LEU A 89 -20.97 -5.12 -1.55
N SER A 90 -20.69 -4.19 -0.64
CA SER A 90 -21.65 -3.17 -0.20
C SER A 90 -22.18 -2.31 -1.35
N ARG A 91 -21.33 -1.98 -2.33
CA ARG A 91 -21.72 -1.18 -3.50
C ARG A 91 -22.70 -1.90 -4.40
N VAL A 92 -22.57 -3.22 -4.52
CA VAL A 92 -23.50 -4.06 -5.29
C VAL A 92 -24.83 -4.19 -4.55
N ILE A 93 -24.79 -4.40 -3.23
CA ILE A 93 -25.98 -4.50 -2.38
C ILE A 93 -26.79 -3.21 -2.39
N ALA A 94 -26.12 -2.05 -2.31
CA ALA A 94 -26.75 -0.74 -2.28
C ALA A 94 -27.63 -0.43 -3.51
N ILE A 95 -27.44 -1.15 -4.63
CA ILE A 95 -28.26 -1.00 -5.83
C ILE A 95 -29.67 -1.57 -5.62
N ASP A 96 -29.78 -2.70 -4.91
CA ASP A 96 -31.08 -3.29 -4.57
C ASP A 96 -31.63 -2.76 -3.24
N TYR A 97 -30.74 -2.35 -2.34
CA TYR A 97 -31.05 -1.88 -0.99
C TYR A 97 -30.34 -0.55 -0.71
N PRO A 98 -30.87 0.60 -1.18
CA PRO A 98 -30.20 1.91 -1.09
C PRO A 98 -29.86 2.40 0.32
N THR A 99 -30.45 1.80 1.35
CA THR A 99 -30.17 2.10 2.76
C THR A 99 -29.06 1.24 3.37
N PHE A 100 -28.61 0.19 2.67
CA PHE A 100 -27.60 -0.76 3.12
C PHE A 100 -26.21 -0.30 2.66
N ASN A 101 -25.77 0.84 3.18
CA ASN A 101 -24.49 1.43 2.83
C ASN A 101 -23.39 1.02 3.83
N PHE A 102 -22.17 0.85 3.32
CA PHE A 102 -21.00 0.69 4.18
C PHE A 102 -20.84 1.92 5.09
N PRO A 103 -20.50 1.75 6.38
CA PRO A 103 -20.54 2.83 7.36
C PRO A 103 -19.30 3.74 7.30
N PHE A 104 -19.05 4.40 6.16
CA PHE A 104 -17.91 5.31 5.98
C PHE A 104 -17.87 6.45 7.01
N SER A 105 -19.03 6.92 7.48
CA SER A 105 -19.15 7.98 8.48
C SER A 105 -18.44 7.65 9.80
N ALA A 106 -18.33 6.37 10.16
CA ALA A 106 -17.62 5.94 11.36
C ALA A 106 -16.09 6.06 11.24
N TYR A 107 -15.57 6.22 10.01
CA TYR A 107 -14.15 6.22 9.67
C TYR A 107 -13.65 7.56 9.14
N LYS A 108 -14.38 8.66 9.37
CA LYS A 108 -13.97 10.00 8.92
C LYS A 108 -12.73 10.53 9.63
N GLU A 109 -12.66 10.29 10.93
CA GLU A 109 -11.53 10.75 11.74
C GLU A 109 -10.32 9.82 11.62
N ILE A 110 -9.13 10.41 11.63
CA ILE A 110 -7.86 9.69 11.50
C ILE A 110 -7.71 8.56 12.54
N ASN A 111 -8.16 8.80 13.77
CA ASN A 111 -8.07 7.83 14.87
C ASN A 111 -9.05 6.64 14.72
N SER A 112 -10.02 6.73 13.83
CA SER A 112 -10.97 5.65 13.54
C SER A 112 -10.47 4.71 12.45
N LEU A 113 -9.51 5.15 11.62
CA LEU A 113 -8.97 4.39 10.51
C LEU A 113 -8.25 3.11 11.00
N PRO A 114 -8.20 2.05 10.20
CA PRO A 114 -7.29 0.93 10.44
C PRO A 114 -5.86 1.44 10.65
N ARG A 115 -5.20 0.98 11.71
CA ARG A 115 -3.83 1.38 12.06
C ARG A 115 -2.94 0.18 12.27
N ILE A 116 -1.88 0.09 11.48
CA ILE A 116 -0.80 -0.88 11.60
C ILE A 116 0.33 -0.20 12.38
N GLU A 117 0.78 -0.84 13.45
CA GLU A 117 1.99 -0.45 14.17
C GLU A 117 3.09 -1.46 13.89
N VAL A 118 4.26 -0.97 13.49
CA VAL A 118 5.46 -1.77 13.27
C VAL A 118 6.69 -0.88 13.45
N GLU A 119 7.82 -1.46 13.84
CA GLU A 119 9.07 -0.72 13.91
C GLU A 119 9.68 -0.60 12.51
N PHE A 120 9.82 0.63 12.02
CA PHE A 120 10.55 0.91 10.78
C PHE A 120 12.05 0.72 10.99
N THR A 121 12.68 -0.05 10.12
CA THR A 121 14.09 -0.47 10.21
C THR A 121 15.05 0.72 10.35
N GLU A 122 14.85 1.74 9.53
CA GLU A 122 15.71 2.92 9.41
C GLU A 122 15.60 3.82 10.66
N LEU A 123 14.42 3.83 11.29
CA LEU A 123 14.18 4.58 12.53
C LEU A 123 14.60 3.79 13.78
N ALA A 124 14.69 2.46 13.70
CA ALA A 124 15.15 1.63 14.81
C ALA A 124 16.60 1.92 15.22
N GLN A 125 17.40 2.44 14.28
CA GLN A 125 18.80 2.80 14.49
C GLN A 125 19.00 4.17 15.15
N GLN A 126 17.93 4.95 15.34
CA GLN A 126 18.00 6.28 15.96
C GLN A 126 17.73 6.20 17.47
N ASP A 127 18.64 6.78 18.27
CA ASP A 127 18.53 6.79 19.74
C ASP A 127 17.42 7.72 20.22
N GLU A 128 17.23 8.87 19.56
CA GLU A 128 16.21 9.87 19.90
C GLU A 128 15.01 9.80 18.95
N GLN A 129 13.82 9.58 19.52
CA GLN A 129 12.57 9.62 18.77
C GLN A 129 12.11 11.08 18.62
N LEU A 130 12.57 11.75 17.55
CA LEU A 130 12.24 13.15 17.25
C LEU A 130 10.75 13.39 16.94
N GLY A 131 9.98 12.33 16.70
CA GLY A 131 8.55 12.39 16.41
C GLY A 131 7.96 11.01 16.08
N ASN A 132 6.67 10.99 15.74
CA ASN A 132 5.98 9.77 15.30
C ASN A 132 5.78 9.81 13.78
N LEU A 133 6.50 8.97 13.03
CA LEU A 133 6.28 8.81 11.60
C LEU A 133 5.04 7.94 11.36
N VAL A 134 4.06 8.50 10.64
CA VAL A 134 2.85 7.79 10.24
C VAL A 134 2.67 7.95 8.74
N LEU A 135 2.67 6.83 8.03
CA LEU A 135 2.31 6.77 6.62
C LEU A 135 0.81 6.53 6.52
N LEU A 136 0.15 7.22 5.60
CA LEU A 136 -1.25 6.99 5.30
C LEU A 136 -1.35 6.40 3.90
N ASP A 137 -1.71 5.12 3.83
CA ASP A 137 -2.08 4.49 2.57
C ASP A 137 -3.51 4.89 2.19
N THR A 138 -3.70 5.39 0.98
CA THR A 138 -4.99 5.91 0.50
C THR A 138 -5.54 5.03 -0.62
N PRO A 139 -6.88 4.92 -0.75
CA PRO A 139 -7.50 4.31 -1.92
C PRO A 139 -6.97 4.88 -3.23
N GLY A 140 -6.84 4.02 -4.24
CA GLY A 140 -6.50 4.49 -5.58
C GLY A 140 -7.56 5.46 -6.11
N PRO A 141 -7.22 6.34 -7.06
CA PRO A 141 -8.14 7.38 -7.57
C PRO A 141 -9.46 6.80 -8.12
N ASN A 142 -9.40 5.62 -8.75
CA ASN A 142 -10.57 4.90 -9.22
C ASN A 142 -11.53 4.45 -8.10
N GLU A 143 -11.02 4.25 -6.88
CA GLU A 143 -11.78 3.88 -5.68
C GLU A 143 -12.17 5.12 -4.84
N ALA A 144 -11.36 6.19 -4.88
CA ALA A 144 -11.55 7.43 -4.13
C ALA A 144 -12.66 8.36 -4.69
N ASN A 145 -13.19 8.09 -5.88
CA ASN A 145 -14.29 8.87 -6.47
C ASN A 145 -15.63 8.75 -5.71
N LEU A 146 -15.70 7.96 -4.64
CA LEU A 146 -16.84 7.96 -3.72
C LEU A 146 -16.88 9.30 -2.97
N PRO A 147 -18.01 10.05 -2.99
CA PRO A 147 -18.15 11.32 -2.28
C PRO A 147 -17.74 11.24 -0.81
N GLU A 148 -18.03 10.12 -0.16
CA GLU A 148 -17.73 9.85 1.25
C GLU A 148 -16.22 9.69 1.51
N LEU A 149 -15.46 9.11 0.57
CA LEU A 149 -14.01 8.95 0.69
C LEU A 149 -13.27 10.24 0.34
N LYS A 150 -13.84 11.08 -0.52
CA LYS A 150 -13.27 12.37 -0.91
C LYS A 150 -13.08 13.30 0.29
N GLU A 151 -14.09 13.40 1.17
CA GLU A 151 -14.00 14.23 2.38
C GLU A 151 -12.88 13.75 3.31
N ILE A 152 -12.78 12.42 3.51
CA ILE A 152 -11.74 11.82 4.34
C ILE A 152 -10.37 12.16 3.73
N PHE A 153 -10.20 11.91 2.44
CA PHE A 153 -8.97 12.17 1.71
C PHE A 153 -8.53 13.65 1.77
N GLU A 154 -9.44 14.59 1.54
CA GLU A 154 -9.14 16.03 1.64
C GLU A 154 -8.71 16.45 3.04
N GLN A 155 -9.35 15.91 4.09
CA GLN A 155 -8.95 16.17 5.46
C GLN A 155 -7.55 15.64 5.76
N GLN A 156 -7.21 14.46 5.25
CA GLN A 156 -5.89 13.89 5.44
C GLN A 156 -4.81 14.72 4.74
N LEU A 157 -5.02 15.13 3.48
CA LEU A 157 -4.07 15.99 2.77
C LEU A 157 -3.80 17.32 3.49
N LYS A 158 -4.82 17.92 4.13
CA LYS A 158 -4.65 19.15 4.91
C LYS A 158 -3.83 18.95 6.19
N ARG A 159 -3.95 17.79 6.85
CA ARG A 159 -3.27 17.47 8.11
C ARG A 159 -1.87 16.89 7.89
N SER A 160 -1.57 16.38 6.70
CA SER A 160 -0.27 15.79 6.37
C SER A 160 0.87 16.82 6.37
N SER A 161 1.96 16.47 7.06
CA SER A 161 3.22 17.22 7.05
C SER A 161 3.95 17.11 5.70
N ALA A 162 3.79 15.98 5.02
CA ALA A 162 4.30 15.73 3.68
C ALA A 162 3.30 14.88 2.89
N VAL A 163 3.24 15.09 1.58
CA VAL A 163 2.42 14.33 0.64
C VAL A 163 3.35 13.74 -0.41
N MET A 164 3.25 12.42 -0.59
CA MET A 164 4.08 11.66 -1.53
C MET A 164 3.20 11.16 -2.68
N VAL A 165 3.54 11.58 -3.90
CA VAL A 165 2.90 11.11 -5.14
C VAL A 165 3.78 10.04 -5.75
N VAL A 166 3.25 8.83 -5.93
CA VAL A 166 3.99 7.73 -6.55
C VAL A 166 3.60 7.64 -8.02
N MET A 167 4.59 7.75 -8.92
CA MET A 167 4.41 7.67 -10.37
C MET A 167 5.12 6.45 -10.93
N ASP A 168 4.61 5.89 -12.03
CA ASP A 168 5.22 4.77 -12.74
C ASP A 168 6.14 5.29 -13.86
N TYR A 169 7.45 5.07 -13.74
CA TYR A 169 8.45 5.48 -14.72
C TYR A 169 8.10 5.01 -16.14
N THR A 170 7.59 3.79 -16.28
CA THR A 170 7.30 3.18 -17.58
C THR A 170 6.12 3.85 -18.31
N GLN A 171 5.31 4.62 -17.59
CA GLN A 171 4.09 5.25 -18.11
C GLN A 171 4.21 6.78 -18.25
N LEU A 172 5.32 7.39 -17.80
CA LEU A 172 5.55 8.84 -17.78
C LEU A 172 5.55 9.55 -19.16
N LYS A 173 5.56 8.81 -20.28
CA LYS A 173 5.51 9.39 -21.65
C LYS A 173 4.25 9.02 -22.42
N SER A 174 3.32 8.33 -21.75
CA SER A 174 2.09 7.82 -22.37
C SER A 174 0.90 8.74 -22.04
N GLN A 175 -0.26 8.48 -22.65
CA GLN A 175 -1.53 9.21 -22.43
C GLN A 175 -1.92 9.37 -20.94
N ALA A 176 -1.33 8.58 -20.03
CA ALA A 176 -1.40 8.71 -18.58
C ALA A 176 -0.98 10.10 -18.04
N ASP A 177 -0.22 10.89 -18.81
CA ASP A 177 0.16 12.26 -18.45
C ASP A 177 -1.04 13.18 -18.22
N ALA A 178 -2.14 12.99 -18.97
CA ALA A 178 -3.34 13.79 -18.83
C ALA A 178 -4.12 13.41 -17.57
N ASP A 179 -4.29 12.11 -17.31
CA ASP A 179 -5.04 11.58 -16.18
C ASP A 179 -4.34 11.90 -14.85
N ILE A 180 -3.02 11.73 -14.79
CA ILE A 180 -2.20 12.08 -13.62
C ILE A 180 -2.30 13.59 -13.34
N ARG A 181 -2.21 14.44 -14.38
CA ARG A 181 -2.39 15.89 -14.22
C ARG A 181 -3.78 16.24 -13.72
N GLU A 182 -4.83 15.61 -14.26
CA GLU A 182 -6.20 15.86 -13.85
C GLU A 182 -6.44 15.48 -12.38
N GLU A 183 -5.88 14.35 -11.93
CA GLU A 183 -5.94 13.95 -10.53
C GLU A 183 -5.16 14.88 -9.61
N LEU A 184 -3.97 15.31 -10.02
CA LEU A 184 -3.15 16.26 -9.26
C LEU A 184 -3.78 17.65 -9.20
N ASP A 185 -4.47 18.09 -10.25
CA ASP A 185 -5.23 19.34 -10.27
C ASP A 185 -6.49 19.28 -9.39
N LYS A 186 -7.06 18.08 -9.19
CA LYS A 186 -8.16 17.85 -8.24
C LYS A 186 -7.70 17.86 -6.77
N LEU A 187 -6.41 17.69 -6.50
CA LEU A 187 -5.91 17.76 -5.13
C LEU A 187 -6.07 19.19 -4.58
N PRO A 188 -6.38 19.35 -3.28
CA PRO A 188 -6.25 20.63 -2.60
C PRO A 188 -4.87 21.22 -2.86
N LYS A 189 -4.75 22.55 -2.85
CA LYS A 189 -3.46 23.21 -3.05
C LYS A 189 -2.47 22.78 -1.95
N ILE A 190 -1.52 21.92 -2.30
CA ILE A 190 -0.41 21.50 -1.44
C ILE A 190 0.73 22.51 -1.63
N GLU A 191 1.38 22.88 -0.54
CA GLU A 191 2.58 23.72 -0.59
C GLU A 191 3.74 22.94 -1.23
N LYS A 192 4.53 23.61 -2.08
CA LYS A 192 5.63 22.98 -2.83
C LYS A 192 6.60 22.21 -1.93
N ASP A 193 6.85 22.74 -0.73
CA ASP A 193 7.81 22.21 0.24
C ASP A 193 7.29 20.93 0.94
N ARG A 194 5.98 20.69 0.89
CA ARG A 194 5.32 19.50 1.44
C ARG A 194 5.05 18.44 0.39
N LEU A 195 5.25 18.73 -0.89
CA LEU A 195 4.99 17.80 -1.99
C LEU A 195 6.28 17.10 -2.41
N PHE A 196 6.21 15.78 -2.45
CA PHE A 196 7.27 14.88 -2.88
C PHE A 196 6.75 13.96 -3.98
N VAL A 197 7.59 13.64 -4.95
CA VAL A 197 7.25 12.67 -6.00
C VAL A 197 8.27 11.54 -5.99
N LEU A 198 7.76 10.32 -5.97
CA LEU A 198 8.52 9.10 -6.14
C LEU A 198 8.22 8.53 -7.52
N VAL A 199 9.17 8.65 -8.44
CA VAL A 199 9.12 7.99 -9.74
C VAL A 199 9.60 6.55 -9.55
N ASN A 200 8.65 5.65 -9.35
CA ASN A 200 8.89 4.23 -9.09
C ASN A 200 9.12 3.44 -10.38
N LYS A 201 9.61 2.20 -10.24
CA LYS A 201 9.99 1.29 -11.33
C LYS A 201 11.13 1.83 -12.18
N PHE A 202 11.99 2.66 -11.61
CA PHE A 202 13.13 3.20 -12.34
C PHE A 202 14.15 2.12 -12.71
N ASP A 203 14.16 0.99 -12.01
CA ASP A 203 14.90 -0.23 -12.35
C ASP A 203 14.52 -0.81 -13.72
N GLN A 204 13.34 -0.48 -14.23
CA GLN A 204 12.85 -0.93 -15.54
C GLN A 204 13.31 -0.02 -16.68
N LYS A 205 14.20 0.95 -16.40
CA LYS A 205 14.80 1.82 -17.41
C LYS A 205 15.66 1.01 -18.38
N ASN A 206 15.32 1.08 -19.67
CA ASN A 206 16.16 0.54 -20.73
C ASN A 206 17.23 1.57 -21.18
N SER A 207 18.16 1.15 -22.04
CA SER A 207 19.26 1.98 -22.54
C SER A 207 18.81 3.25 -23.28
N ASN A 208 17.57 3.28 -23.77
CA ASN A 208 16.98 4.41 -24.50
C ASN A 208 16.07 5.27 -23.62
N GLY A 209 15.92 4.91 -22.34
CA GLY A 209 15.11 5.63 -21.37
C GLY A 209 15.80 6.90 -20.86
N ASP A 210 15.00 7.83 -20.36
CA ASP A 210 15.52 9.06 -19.78
C ASP A 210 16.34 8.74 -18.53
N ASN A 211 17.46 9.43 -18.37
CA ASN A 211 18.23 9.34 -17.12
C ASN A 211 17.51 10.09 -15.99
N GLU A 212 17.99 9.89 -14.76
CA GLU A 212 17.38 10.45 -13.57
C GLU A 212 17.22 11.98 -13.65
N THR A 213 18.25 12.70 -14.13
CA THR A 213 18.21 14.17 -14.27
C THR A 213 17.11 14.62 -15.23
N THR A 214 17.00 13.98 -16.39
CA THR A 214 15.98 14.27 -17.38
C THR A 214 14.59 13.93 -16.84
N THR A 215 14.41 12.77 -16.21
CA THR A 215 13.15 12.34 -15.60
C THR A 215 12.68 13.32 -14.53
N LYS A 216 13.56 13.73 -13.61
CA LYS A 216 13.22 14.74 -12.58
C LYS A 216 12.75 16.05 -13.20
N SER A 217 13.41 16.48 -14.28
CA SER A 217 13.07 17.71 -14.99
C SER A 217 11.69 17.63 -15.65
N ILE A 218 11.38 16.52 -16.35
CA ILE A 218 10.05 16.30 -16.96
C ILE A 218 8.95 16.34 -15.89
N VAL A 219 9.16 15.65 -14.77
CA VAL A 219 8.19 15.63 -13.68
C VAL A 219 7.98 17.03 -13.10
N ALA A 220 9.05 17.74 -12.76
CA ALA A 220 8.95 19.03 -12.09
C ALA A 220 8.39 20.14 -13.01
N TYR A 221 8.88 20.22 -14.25
CA TYR A 221 8.63 21.34 -15.15
C TYR A 221 7.48 21.06 -16.12
N ASP A 222 7.37 19.85 -16.67
CA ASP A 222 6.36 19.57 -17.70
C ASP A 222 5.06 19.04 -17.08
N LEU A 223 5.16 18.05 -16.19
CA LEU A 223 3.99 17.43 -15.55
C LEU A 223 3.42 18.32 -14.45
N LEU A 224 4.27 18.73 -13.50
CA LEU A 224 3.84 19.50 -12.34
C LEU A 224 3.93 21.02 -12.53
N LYS A 225 4.49 21.52 -13.64
CA LYS A 225 4.52 22.95 -13.99
C LYS A 225 4.96 23.83 -12.82
N ASP A 226 6.13 23.50 -12.26
CA ASP A 226 6.72 24.17 -11.10
C ASP A 226 5.94 24.06 -9.79
N LYS A 227 4.92 23.20 -9.67
CA LYS A 227 4.21 22.97 -8.39
C LYS A 227 5.04 22.18 -7.36
N ILE A 228 6.23 21.71 -7.73
CA ILE A 228 7.14 20.96 -6.87
C ILE A 228 8.56 21.52 -7.00
N GLN A 229 9.37 21.35 -5.96
CA GLN A 229 10.82 21.60 -6.04
C GLN A 229 11.51 20.42 -6.73
N LEU A 230 12.48 20.68 -7.61
CA LEU A 230 13.21 19.63 -8.32
C LEU A 230 13.87 18.62 -7.35
N GLN A 231 14.39 19.11 -6.21
CA GLN A 231 14.97 18.25 -5.17
C GLN A 231 13.96 17.32 -4.48
N ASN A 232 12.66 17.56 -4.61
CA ASN A 232 11.61 16.72 -4.03
C ASN A 232 11.14 15.62 -4.98
N VAL A 233 11.78 15.48 -6.15
CA VAL A 233 11.53 14.38 -7.09
C VAL A 233 12.64 13.33 -6.94
N TYR A 234 12.25 12.10 -6.64
CA TYR A 234 13.16 10.96 -6.45
C TYR A 234 12.83 9.86 -7.45
N CYS A 235 13.84 9.38 -8.17
CA CYS A 235 13.71 8.17 -8.98
C CYS A 235 14.10 6.98 -8.10
N ILE A 236 13.20 6.01 -7.97
CA ILE A 236 13.37 4.90 -7.04
C ILE A 236 12.96 3.57 -7.68
N SER A 237 13.40 2.48 -7.07
CA SER A 237 12.76 1.18 -7.20
C SER A 237 12.28 0.71 -5.83
N ALA A 238 10.97 0.84 -5.58
CA ALA A 238 10.39 0.35 -4.34
C ALA A 238 10.52 -1.17 -4.20
N GLN A 239 10.55 -1.91 -5.32
CA GLN A 239 10.73 -3.37 -5.30
C GLN A 239 12.15 -3.74 -4.87
N ASP A 240 13.16 -3.07 -5.43
CA ASP A 240 14.56 -3.37 -5.14
C ASP A 240 14.89 -3.01 -3.69
N ALA A 241 14.49 -1.81 -3.26
CA ALA A 241 14.61 -1.38 -1.87
C ALA A 241 13.91 -2.37 -0.91
N PHE A 242 12.70 -2.83 -1.25
CA PHE A 242 11.99 -3.82 -0.43
C PHE A 242 12.75 -5.14 -0.33
N LEU A 243 13.23 -5.69 -1.45
CA LEU A 243 13.95 -6.97 -1.46
C LEU A 243 15.29 -6.87 -0.71
N ALA A 244 16.03 -5.79 -0.92
CA ALA A 244 17.29 -5.50 -0.25
C ALA A 244 17.09 -5.37 1.27
N THR A 245 16.18 -4.52 1.72
CA THR A 245 15.90 -4.34 3.15
C THR A 245 15.38 -5.63 3.78
N ARG A 246 14.55 -6.41 3.06
CA ARG A 246 14.01 -7.67 3.58
C ARG A 246 15.10 -8.73 3.80
N VAL A 247 16.05 -8.87 2.87
CA VAL A 247 17.15 -9.83 3.04
C VAL A 247 18.10 -9.40 4.16
N GLN A 248 18.44 -8.10 4.21
CA GLN A 248 19.29 -7.56 5.28
C GLN A 248 18.65 -7.77 6.66
N ASN A 249 17.35 -7.49 6.80
CA ASN A 249 16.63 -7.68 8.05
C ASN A 249 16.58 -9.16 8.48
N HIS A 250 16.37 -10.08 7.52
CA HIS A 250 16.35 -11.50 7.82
C HIS A 250 17.72 -11.97 8.34
N ILE A 251 18.80 -11.65 7.63
CA ILE A 251 20.17 -12.02 8.03
C ILE A 251 20.53 -11.37 9.36
N ASN A 252 20.19 -10.11 9.57
CA ASN A 252 20.48 -9.41 10.81
C ASN A 252 19.78 -10.03 12.02
N LEU A 253 18.53 -10.47 11.86
CA LEU A 253 17.71 -11.03 12.92
C LEU A 253 18.05 -12.50 13.23
N TYR A 254 18.15 -13.33 12.20
CA TYR A 254 18.30 -14.79 12.36
C TYR A 254 19.74 -15.28 12.23
N LYS A 255 20.66 -14.44 11.74
CA LYS A 255 22.07 -14.79 11.47
C LYS A 255 22.21 -15.99 10.52
N GLU A 256 21.24 -16.17 9.64
CA GLU A 256 21.19 -17.23 8.63
C GLU A 256 20.59 -16.72 7.32
N LYS A 257 20.78 -17.49 6.24
CA LYS A 257 20.16 -17.20 4.95
C LYS A 257 18.67 -17.57 5.00
N PRO A 258 17.78 -16.74 4.43
CA PRO A 258 16.41 -17.18 4.20
C PRO A 258 16.37 -18.35 3.19
N ASP A 259 15.41 -19.24 3.37
CA ASP A 259 15.27 -20.46 2.56
C ASP A 259 14.83 -20.12 1.12
N PHE A 260 15.67 -20.45 0.14
CA PHE A 260 15.46 -20.15 -1.28
C PHE A 260 14.23 -20.85 -1.87
N GLU A 261 13.96 -22.09 -1.46
CA GLU A 261 12.89 -22.91 -2.04
C GLU A 261 11.53 -22.61 -1.41
N LYS A 262 11.51 -22.23 -0.14
CA LYS A 262 10.26 -21.96 0.60
C LYS A 262 9.77 -20.52 0.50
N MET A 263 10.65 -19.57 0.17
CA MET A 263 10.33 -18.16 0.20
C MET A 263 10.46 -17.53 -1.19
N GLU A 264 9.31 -17.29 -1.84
CA GLU A 264 9.27 -16.73 -3.21
C GLU A 264 10.05 -15.42 -3.34
N TRP A 265 9.96 -14.53 -2.35
CA TRP A 265 10.68 -13.26 -2.34
C TRP A 265 12.22 -13.42 -2.36
N VAL A 266 12.76 -14.54 -1.85
CA VAL A 266 14.20 -14.84 -1.91
C VAL A 266 14.62 -15.14 -3.33
N GLN A 267 13.76 -15.86 -4.07
CA GLN A 267 13.99 -16.14 -5.48
C GLN A 267 13.95 -14.85 -6.30
N ASP A 268 13.04 -13.93 -5.97
CA ASP A 268 12.94 -12.64 -6.63
C ASP A 268 14.18 -11.78 -6.37
N PHE A 269 14.64 -11.69 -5.11
CA PHE A 269 15.90 -11.03 -4.76
C PHE A 269 17.07 -11.65 -5.54
N ALA A 270 17.24 -12.97 -5.45
CA ALA A 270 18.35 -13.66 -6.09
C ALA A 270 18.33 -13.54 -7.62
N LYS A 271 17.15 -13.52 -8.25
CA LYS A 271 17.03 -13.27 -9.70
C LYS A 271 17.46 -11.84 -10.04
N LYS A 272 17.10 -10.85 -9.23
CA LYS A 272 17.52 -9.46 -9.45
C LYS A 272 19.01 -9.26 -9.23
N ALA A 273 19.57 -9.80 -8.15
CA ALA A 273 20.99 -9.67 -7.83
C ALA A 273 21.89 -10.48 -8.78
N PHE A 274 21.50 -11.72 -9.12
CA PHE A 274 22.38 -12.71 -9.75
C PHE A 274 21.94 -13.19 -11.14
N GLY A 275 20.80 -12.72 -11.63
CA GLY A 275 20.27 -13.07 -12.94
C GLY A 275 19.99 -14.57 -13.10
N THR A 276 20.38 -15.13 -14.23
CA THR A 276 20.07 -16.53 -14.62
C THR A 276 20.71 -17.59 -13.73
N ARG A 277 21.68 -17.22 -12.89
CA ARG A 277 22.40 -18.13 -11.98
C ARG A 277 21.96 -18.00 -10.52
N ALA A 278 20.81 -17.35 -10.27
CA ALA A 278 20.23 -17.06 -8.97
C ALA A 278 20.41 -18.16 -7.93
N LYS A 279 19.88 -19.36 -8.18
CA LYS A 279 19.94 -20.47 -7.22
C LYS A 279 21.37 -20.86 -6.85
N ARG A 280 22.22 -21.08 -7.86
CA ARG A 280 23.60 -21.53 -7.65
C ARG A 280 24.42 -20.50 -6.89
N ILE A 281 24.28 -19.21 -7.23
CA ILE A 281 25.02 -18.14 -6.56
C ILE A 281 24.50 -18.01 -5.13
N TRP A 282 23.18 -17.92 -4.93
CA TRP A 282 22.58 -17.86 -3.60
C TRP A 282 23.04 -18.98 -2.65
N GLU A 283 23.07 -20.23 -3.13
CA GLU A 283 23.51 -21.38 -2.34
C GLU A 283 24.99 -21.28 -1.93
N SER A 284 25.84 -20.74 -2.81
CA SER A 284 27.31 -20.66 -2.61
C SER A 284 27.81 -19.37 -1.97
N SER A 285 27.05 -18.27 -2.00
CA SER A 285 27.48 -16.98 -1.44
C SER A 285 27.52 -16.98 0.08
N GLU A 286 28.43 -16.28 0.70
CA GLU A 286 28.41 -16.11 2.17
C GLU A 286 27.41 -15.01 2.60
N LEU A 287 27.09 -14.93 3.89
CA LEU A 287 26.13 -13.91 4.40
C LEU A 287 26.58 -12.48 4.09
N ASP A 288 27.87 -12.20 4.23
CA ASP A 288 28.43 -10.87 3.99
C ASP A 288 28.36 -10.48 2.51
N GLU A 289 28.56 -11.43 1.59
CA GLU A 289 28.40 -11.21 0.14
C GLU A 289 26.94 -10.86 -0.18
N ILE A 290 25.98 -11.61 0.38
CA ILE A 290 24.54 -11.33 0.17
C ILE A 290 24.16 -9.93 0.70
N ILE A 291 24.77 -9.50 1.82
CA ILE A 291 24.56 -8.14 2.34
C ILE A 291 25.13 -7.11 1.37
N GLU A 292 26.36 -7.30 0.86
CA GLU A 292 26.97 -6.39 -0.12
C GLU A 292 26.12 -6.30 -1.40
N ASP A 293 25.67 -7.42 -1.94
CA ASP A 293 24.81 -7.48 -3.12
C ASP A 293 23.47 -6.78 -2.89
N SER A 294 22.91 -6.88 -1.68
CA SER A 294 21.69 -6.18 -1.33
C SER A 294 21.87 -4.66 -1.28
N GLN A 295 23.05 -4.17 -0.91
CA GLN A 295 23.37 -2.74 -0.91
C GLN A 295 23.56 -2.21 -2.33
N ALA A 296 24.10 -3.02 -3.24
CA ALA A 296 24.22 -2.66 -4.65
C ALA A 296 22.87 -2.62 -5.38
N LEU A 297 21.88 -3.35 -4.87
CA LEU A 297 20.52 -3.39 -5.41
C LEU A 297 19.65 -2.19 -4.93
N ALA A 298 19.89 -1.67 -3.72
CA ALA A 298 19.11 -0.59 -3.10
C ALA A 298 19.45 0.80 -3.65
#